data_AF-A0A7S3M6U8-F1
#
_entry.id   AF-A0A7S3M6U8-F1
#
_cell.length_a   1.000
_cell.length_b   1.000
_cell.length_c   1.000
_cell.angle_alpha   90.00
_cell.angle_beta   90.00
_cell.angle_gamma   90.00
#
_symmetry.space_group_name_H-M   'P 1'
#
loop_
_entity.id
_entity.type
_entity.pdbx_description
1 polymer ?
#
loop_
_entity_poly.entity_id
_entity_poly.type
_entity_poly.pdbx_seq_one_letter_code
_entity_poly.pdbx_strand_id
1 'polypeptide(L)'
;IIYMEPKGLGLDVLMQSWLERMPPVTPEIVKCKLTYYFDLYMQPCITYLRTYLKELVPTVDNNLAESLMRILDCYLEPYYPMEGRAPPSDVMVADLITCIEPLFIFALIWSVGATTNEDGRHKFDAFLRQELFANKFQNPFPKTGMV
;
A
#
# COMPACT_ATOMS: atom_id res chain seq x y z
N ILE A 1 -10.15 -33.23 8.10
CA ILE A 1 -9.29 -32.08 7.76
C ILE A 1 -10.02 -31.30 6.68
N ILE A 2 -10.35 -30.03 6.92
CA ILE A 2 -10.98 -29.18 5.90
C ILE A 2 -9.83 -28.57 5.09
N TYR A 3 -9.70 -28.98 3.82
CA TYR A 3 -8.80 -28.33 2.88
C TYR A 3 -9.45 -27.01 2.44
N MET A 4 -8.95 -25.88 2.93
CA MET A 4 -9.22 -24.60 2.28
C MET A 4 -8.33 -24.50 1.05
N GLU A 5 -8.94 -24.29 -0.12
CA GLU A 5 -8.21 -24.05 -1.35
C GLU A 5 -7.42 -22.73 -1.21
N PRO A 6 -6.09 -22.71 -1.41
CA PRO A 6 -5.26 -21.51 -1.18
C PRO A 6 -5.66 -20.31 -2.04
N LYS A 7 -6.44 -20.54 -3.11
CA LYS A 7 -6.95 -19.51 -4.02
C LYS A 7 -8.23 -18.82 -3.52
N GLY A 8 -8.85 -19.32 -2.43
CA GLY A 8 -10.17 -18.85 -1.97
C GLY A 8 -10.16 -17.63 -1.05
N LEU A 9 -9.02 -17.31 -0.43
CA LEU A 9 -8.83 -16.06 0.33
C LEU A 9 -7.98 -15.12 -0.53
N GLY A 10 -8.61 -14.54 -1.55
CA GLY A 10 -7.97 -13.56 -2.42
C GLY A 10 -7.46 -12.35 -1.62
N LEU A 11 -6.52 -11.60 -2.21
CA LEU A 11 -6.03 -10.33 -1.67
C LEU A 11 -7.19 -9.43 -1.21
N ASP A 12 -8.29 -9.46 -1.96
CA ASP A 12 -9.51 -8.70 -1.66
C ASP A 12 -10.02 -8.94 -0.25
N VAL A 13 -10.13 -10.20 0.21
CA VAL A 13 -10.65 -10.49 1.55
C VAL A 13 -9.71 -9.94 2.63
N LEU A 14 -8.40 -10.03 2.39
CA LEU A 14 -7.39 -9.49 3.31
C LEU A 14 -7.47 -7.97 3.39
N MET A 15 -7.59 -7.29 2.24
CA MET A 15 -7.70 -5.84 2.14
C MET A 15 -8.99 -5.33 2.77
N GLN A 16 -10.13 -5.95 2.46
CA GLN A 16 -11.43 -5.60 3.06
C GLN A 16 -11.40 -5.77 4.58
N SER A 17 -10.88 -6.89 5.08
CA SER A 17 -10.75 -7.12 6.52
C SER A 17 -9.84 -6.09 7.21
N TRP A 18 -8.79 -5.61 6.54
CA TRP A 18 -7.96 -4.55 7.08
C TRP A 18 -8.66 -3.18 7.07
N LEU A 19 -9.37 -2.83 5.99
CA LEU A 19 -10.17 -1.60 5.90
C LEU A 19 -11.28 -1.53 6.97
N GLU A 20 -11.88 -2.67 7.32
CA GLU A 20 -12.85 -2.77 8.41
C GLU A 20 -12.22 -2.54 9.79
N ARG A 21 -10.96 -2.92 9.99
CA ARG A 21 -10.23 -2.79 11.26
C ARG A 21 -9.58 -1.42 11.47
N MET A 22 -9.56 -0.55 10.46
CA MET A 22 -9.02 0.80 10.57
C MET A 22 -9.67 1.60 11.71
N PRO A 23 -9.00 2.65 12.23
CA PRO A 23 -9.53 3.48 13.30
C PRO A 23 -10.94 4.01 12.99
N PRO A 24 -11.86 4.06 13.97
CA PRO A 24 -13.24 4.54 13.74
C PRO A 24 -13.32 6.00 13.26
N VAL A 25 -12.29 6.80 13.57
CA VAL A 25 -12.16 8.20 13.14
C VAL A 25 -11.75 8.33 11.67
N THR A 26 -11.27 7.25 11.04
CA THR A 26 -10.87 7.26 9.63
C THR A 26 -12.09 7.56 8.74
N PRO A 27 -12.06 8.67 7.99
CA PRO A 27 -13.17 9.03 7.11
C PRO A 27 -13.39 7.98 6.01
N GLU A 28 -14.65 7.79 5.61
CA GLU A 28 -15.01 6.82 4.56
C GLU A 28 -14.27 7.11 3.24
N ILE A 29 -14.05 8.40 2.92
CA ILE A 29 -13.29 8.81 1.74
C ILE A 29 -11.86 8.25 1.74
N VAL A 30 -11.23 8.08 2.91
CA VAL A 30 -9.89 7.48 3.03
C VAL A 30 -9.96 6.00 2.70
N LYS A 31 -10.99 5.28 3.17
CA LYS A 31 -11.20 3.87 2.84
C LYS A 31 -11.46 3.68 1.36
N CYS A 32 -12.33 4.50 0.74
CA CYS A 32 -12.57 4.47 -0.70
C CYS A 32 -11.29 4.72 -1.51
N LYS A 33 -10.47 5.68 -1.10
CA LYS A 33 -9.16 5.95 -1.73
C LYS A 33 -8.23 4.74 -1.62
N LEU A 34 -8.12 4.13 -0.44
CA LEU A 34 -7.27 2.95 -0.24
C LEU A 34 -7.72 1.78 -1.09
N THR A 35 -9.02 1.46 -1.11
CA THR A 35 -9.58 0.43 -2.02
C THR A 35 -9.19 0.70 -3.47
N TYR A 36 -9.37 1.94 -3.93
CA TYR A 36 -8.99 2.33 -5.28
C TYR A 36 -7.48 2.18 -5.54
N TYR A 37 -6.61 2.54 -4.59
CA TYR A 37 -5.16 2.44 -4.75
C TYR A 37 -4.63 1.01 -4.70
N PHE A 38 -5.29 0.11 -3.98
CA PHE A 38 -4.99 -1.31 -4.04
C PHE A 38 -5.17 -1.86 -5.45
N ASP A 39 -6.28 -1.54 -6.10
CA ASP A 39 -6.55 -1.96 -7.49
C ASP A 39 -5.65 -1.22 -8.49
N LEU A 40 -5.50 0.10 -8.31
CA LEU A 40 -4.80 0.95 -9.26
C LEU A 40 -3.28 0.75 -9.27
N TYR A 41 -2.67 0.55 -8.11
CA TYR A 41 -1.21 0.53 -7.99
C TYR A 41 -0.68 -0.81 -7.50
N MET A 42 -1.27 -1.39 -6.43
CA MET A 42 -0.72 -2.61 -5.85
C MET A 42 -0.84 -3.81 -6.80
N GLN A 43 -2.02 -4.04 -7.38
CA GLN A 43 -2.24 -5.19 -8.26
C GLN A 43 -1.38 -5.13 -9.55
N PRO A 44 -1.25 -3.99 -10.25
CA PRO A 44 -0.29 -3.86 -11.36
C PRO A 44 1.16 -4.03 -10.92
N CYS A 45 1.56 -3.52 -9.76
CA CYS A 45 2.92 -3.68 -9.24
C CYS A 45 3.26 -5.14 -8.91
N ILE A 46 2.34 -5.88 -8.28
CA ILE A 46 2.50 -7.32 -8.03
C ILE A 46 2.59 -8.06 -9.37
N THR A 47 1.70 -7.76 -10.32
CA THR A 47 1.73 -8.38 -11.67
C THR A 47 3.07 -8.12 -12.36
N TYR A 48 3.58 -6.89 -12.30
CA TYR A 48 4.86 -6.51 -12.88
C TYR A 48 6.04 -7.23 -12.20
N LEU A 49 6.03 -7.31 -10.87
CA LEU A 49 7.00 -8.07 -10.08
C LEU A 49 7.06 -9.54 -10.51
N ARG A 50 5.90 -10.19 -10.64
CA ARG A 50 5.81 -11.61 -11.02
C ARG A 50 6.21 -11.88 -12.46
N THR A 51 6.01 -10.91 -13.35
CA THR A 51 6.19 -11.10 -14.80
C THR A 51 7.59 -10.69 -15.27
N TYR A 52 8.14 -9.60 -14.74
CA TYR A 52 9.31 -8.94 -15.31
C TYR A 52 10.50 -8.84 -14.37
N LEU A 53 10.30 -9.06 -13.06
CA LEU A 53 11.32 -8.86 -12.05
C LEU A 53 11.80 -10.16 -11.45
N LYS A 54 13.01 -10.12 -10.88
CA LYS A 54 13.59 -11.22 -10.12
C LYS A 54 13.60 -10.87 -8.65
N GLU A 55 13.03 -11.74 -7.83
CA GLU A 55 13.09 -11.61 -6.38
C GLU A 55 14.37 -12.22 -5.81
N LEU A 56 14.87 -11.63 -4.74
CA LEU A 56 15.99 -12.19 -3.97
C LEU A 56 15.57 -13.47 -3.22
N VAL A 57 14.34 -13.46 -2.70
CA VAL A 57 13.68 -14.58 -2.03
C VAL A 57 12.23 -14.61 -2.53
N PRO A 58 11.70 -15.77 -2.97
CA PRO A 58 10.33 -15.86 -3.45
C PRO A 58 9.33 -15.39 -2.39
N THR A 59 8.40 -14.52 -2.78
CA THR A 59 7.32 -14.05 -1.91
C THR A 59 5.96 -14.58 -2.31
N VAL A 60 4.97 -14.39 -1.43
CA VAL A 60 3.55 -14.70 -1.67
C VAL A 60 2.78 -13.38 -1.67
N ASP A 61 1.83 -13.22 -2.58
CA ASP A 61 1.11 -11.96 -2.78
C ASP A 61 0.41 -11.47 -1.50
N ASN A 62 -0.18 -12.38 -0.72
CA ASN A 62 -0.79 -12.04 0.57
C ASN A 62 0.22 -11.42 1.55
N ASN A 63 1.47 -11.92 1.56
CA ASN A 63 2.51 -11.36 2.43
C ASN A 63 2.97 -9.98 1.95
N LEU A 64 3.00 -9.74 0.63
CA LEU A 64 3.31 -8.41 0.08
C LEU A 64 2.24 -7.39 0.48
N ALA A 65 0.97 -7.73 0.29
CA ALA A 65 -0.15 -6.88 0.70
C ALA A 65 -0.15 -6.65 2.21
N GLU A 66 0.06 -7.70 3.01
CA GLU A 66 0.16 -7.59 4.47
C GLU A 66 1.33 -6.70 4.90
N SER A 67 2.48 -6.78 4.24
CA SER A 67 3.62 -5.88 4.48
C SER A 67 3.26 -4.43 4.18
N LEU A 68 2.56 -4.15 3.07
CA LEU A 68 2.09 -2.82 2.71
C LEU A 68 1.16 -2.27 3.81
N MET A 69 0.15 -3.04 4.20
CA MET A 69 -0.82 -2.66 5.23
C MET A 69 -0.15 -2.43 6.59
N ARG A 70 0.85 -3.24 6.97
CA ARG A 70 1.63 -3.02 8.20
C ARG A 70 2.40 -1.70 8.19
N ILE A 71 2.99 -1.33 7.06
CA ILE A 71 3.68 -0.04 6.92
C ILE A 71 2.67 1.11 7.06
N LEU A 72 1.49 1.00 6.43
CA LEU A 72 0.41 1.96 6.61
C LEU A 72 -0.06 2.06 8.07
N ASP A 73 -0.19 0.93 8.76
CA ASP A 73 -0.57 0.90 10.18
C ASP A 73 0.41 1.67 11.06
N CYS A 74 1.71 1.69 10.73
CA CYS A 74 2.68 2.54 11.44
C CYS A 74 2.34 4.04 11.34
N TYR A 75 1.84 4.50 10.19
CA TYR A 75 1.39 5.89 10.02
C TYR A 75 0.00 6.15 10.61
N LEU A 76 -0.82 5.11 10.71
CA LEU A 76 -2.17 5.19 11.26
C LEU A 76 -2.19 5.04 12.79
N GLU A 77 -1.09 4.65 13.43
CA GLU A 77 -0.94 4.53 14.88
C GLU A 77 -1.55 5.72 15.65
N PRO A 78 -1.31 6.99 15.27
CA PRO A 78 -1.82 8.13 16.01
C PRO A 78 -3.35 8.23 16.04
N TYR A 79 -4.02 7.56 15.10
CA TYR A 79 -5.47 7.61 14.91
C TYR A 79 -6.21 6.52 15.68
N TYR A 80 -5.51 5.48 16.14
CA TYR A 80 -6.11 4.43 16.96
C TYR A 80 -6.41 4.96 18.37
N PRO A 81 -7.61 4.66 18.93
CA PRO A 81 -7.94 5.03 20.31
C PRO A 81 -6.96 4.38 21.28
N MET A 82 -6.36 5.18 22.15
CA MET A 82 -5.44 4.72 23.20
C MET A 82 -5.81 5.39 24.52
N GLU A 83 -5.85 4.61 25.61
CA GLU A 83 -6.15 5.15 26.94
C GLU A 83 -5.13 6.23 27.32
N GLY A 84 -5.62 7.39 27.77
CA GLY A 84 -4.78 8.55 28.10
C GLY A 84 -4.33 9.39 26.90
N ARG A 85 -4.70 9.04 25.67
CA ARG A 85 -4.45 9.85 24.47
C ARG A 85 -5.69 10.65 24.08
N ALA A 86 -5.50 11.94 23.79
CA ALA A 86 -6.57 12.76 23.21
C ALA A 86 -6.97 12.20 21.82
N PRO A 87 -8.25 12.27 21.45
CA PRO A 87 -8.68 11.88 20.11
C PRO A 87 -7.96 12.74 19.04
N PRO A 88 -7.75 12.20 17.82
CA PRO A 88 -7.15 12.96 16.73
C PRO A 88 -7.93 14.25 16.46
N SER A 89 -7.22 15.33 16.20
CA SER A 89 -7.83 16.62 15.86
C SER A 89 -8.38 16.61 14.43
N ASP A 90 -9.32 17.50 14.13
CA ASP A 90 -9.86 17.67 12.78
C ASP A 90 -8.76 17.97 11.75
N VAL A 91 -7.71 18.67 12.16
CA VAL A 91 -6.53 18.95 11.32
C VAL A 91 -5.79 17.66 10.97
N MET A 92 -5.55 16.78 11.95
CA MET A 92 -4.91 15.48 11.68
C MET A 92 -5.74 14.63 10.71
N VAL A 93 -7.07 14.65 10.87
CA VAL A 93 -7.98 13.91 9.98
C VAL A 93 -7.95 14.48 8.56
N ALA A 94 -7.92 15.82 8.41
CA ALA A 94 -7.79 16.47 7.11
C ALA A 94 -6.44 16.17 6.44
N ASP A 95 -5.36 16.15 7.22
CA ASP A 95 -4.03 15.76 6.75
C ASP A 95 -4.01 14.31 6.28
N LEU A 96 -4.65 13.39 7.00
CA LEU A 96 -4.78 11.98 6.57
C LEU A 96 -5.44 11.87 5.19
N ILE A 97 -6.54 12.59 4.94
CA ILE A 97 -7.23 12.58 3.64
C ILE A 97 -6.30 13.03 2.50
N THR A 98 -5.43 14.01 2.78
CA THR A 98 -4.51 14.60 1.81
C THR A 98 -3.28 13.72 1.58
N CYS A 99 -2.74 13.14 2.65
CA CYS A 99 -1.49 12.39 2.66
C CYS A 99 -1.65 10.90 2.39
N ILE A 100 -2.88 10.33 2.36
CA ILE A 100 -3.04 8.88 2.22
C ILE A 100 -2.46 8.33 0.90
N GLU A 101 -2.55 9.09 -0.20
CA GLU A 101 -1.98 8.67 -1.50
C GLU A 101 -0.45 8.54 -1.46
N PRO A 102 0.32 9.58 -1.08
CA PRO A 102 1.78 9.43 -0.97
C PRO A 102 2.20 8.41 0.10
N LEU A 103 1.45 8.26 1.19
CA LEU A 103 1.70 7.20 2.19
C LEU A 103 1.51 5.80 1.61
N PHE A 104 0.48 5.61 0.79
CA PHE A 104 0.25 4.34 0.09
C PHE A 104 1.38 4.02 -0.87
N ILE A 105 1.82 4.99 -1.69
CA ILE A 105 2.94 4.80 -2.62
C ILE A 105 4.23 4.48 -1.87
N PHE A 106 4.50 5.17 -0.76
CA PHE A 106 5.64 4.86 0.10
C PHE A 106 5.57 3.41 0.61
N ALA A 107 4.43 2.99 1.15
CA ALA A 107 4.23 1.63 1.64
C ALA A 107 4.39 0.58 0.52
N LEU A 108 3.93 0.89 -0.69
CA LEU A 108 4.04 0.01 -1.86
C LEU A 108 5.49 -0.21 -2.28
N ILE A 109 6.31 0.85 -2.29
CA ILE A 109 7.75 0.77 -2.59
C ILE A 109 8.45 -0.12 -1.54
N TRP A 110 8.17 0.11 -0.26
CA TRP A 110 8.80 -0.61 0.85
C TRP A 110 8.22 -2.01 1.13
N SER A 111 7.20 -2.43 0.38
CA SER A 111 6.63 -3.78 0.45
C SER A 111 6.89 -4.57 -0.82
N VAL A 112 6.33 -4.17 -1.95
CA VAL A 112 6.42 -4.86 -3.25
C VAL A 112 7.74 -4.54 -3.93
N GLY A 113 8.12 -3.25 -3.99
CA GLY A 113 9.36 -2.82 -4.64
C GLY A 113 10.64 -3.28 -3.94
N ALA A 114 10.57 -3.57 -2.64
CA ALA A 114 11.72 -3.95 -1.83
C ALA A 114 12.18 -5.40 -2.01
N THR A 115 11.38 -6.28 -2.62
CA THR A 115 11.70 -7.73 -2.69
C THR A 115 12.55 -8.11 -3.91
N THR A 116 12.65 -7.21 -4.88
CA THR A 116 13.43 -7.43 -6.09
C THR A 116 14.92 -7.12 -5.90
N ASN A 117 15.74 -7.56 -6.86
CA ASN A 117 17.18 -7.29 -6.87
C ASN A 117 17.49 -5.88 -7.41
N GLU A 118 18.77 -5.53 -7.48
CA GLU A 118 19.21 -4.20 -7.91
C GLU A 118 18.72 -3.79 -9.30
N ASP A 119 18.88 -4.66 -10.31
CA ASP A 119 18.35 -4.44 -11.67
C ASP A 119 16.82 -4.29 -11.66
N GLY A 120 16.14 -5.10 -10.87
CA GLY A 120 14.69 -5.04 -10.72
C GLY A 120 14.21 -3.74 -10.07
N ARG A 121 14.97 -3.15 -9.15
CA ARG A 121 14.64 -1.83 -8.57
C ARG A 121 14.63 -0.72 -9.62
N HIS A 122 15.57 -0.73 -10.57
CA HIS A 122 15.57 0.22 -11.68
C HIS A 122 14.35 0.06 -12.59
N LYS A 123 13.98 -1.19 -12.89
CA LYS A 123 12.79 -1.49 -13.71
C LYS A 123 11.49 -1.12 -12.99
N PHE A 124 11.41 -1.44 -11.70
CA PHE A 124 10.27 -1.11 -10.84
C PHE A 124 10.11 0.41 -10.69
N ASP A 125 11.21 1.14 -10.48
CA ASP A 125 11.21 2.62 -10.43
C ASP A 125 10.64 3.22 -11.71
N ALA A 126 11.14 2.79 -12.87
CA ALA A 126 10.64 3.27 -14.16
C ALA A 126 9.16 2.96 -14.38
N PHE A 127 8.74 1.72 -14.07
CA PHE A 127 7.35 1.28 -14.17
C PHE A 127 6.44 2.09 -13.23
N LEU A 128 6.77 2.17 -11.95
CA LEU A 128 5.95 2.88 -10.96
C LEU A 128 5.84 4.36 -11.29
N ARG A 129 6.93 5.02 -11.72
CA ARG A 129 6.87 6.43 -12.16
C ARG A 129 5.96 6.63 -13.36
N GLN A 130 5.94 5.69 -14.30
CA GLN A 130 5.03 5.72 -15.44
C GLN A 130 3.57 5.57 -15.00
N GLU A 131 3.27 4.63 -14.10
CA GLU A 131 1.92 4.45 -13.53
C GLU A 131 1.46 5.71 -12.77
N LEU A 132 2.33 6.30 -11.94
CA LEU A 132 2.01 7.53 -11.21
C LEU A 132 1.77 8.71 -12.14
N PHE A 133 2.54 8.84 -13.22
CA PHE A 133 2.33 9.87 -14.22
C PHE A 133 1.00 9.68 -14.96
N ALA A 134 0.71 8.45 -15.41
CA ALA A 134 -0.52 8.11 -16.13
C ALA A 134 -1.77 8.40 -15.27
N ASN A 135 -1.68 8.13 -13.97
CA ASN A 135 -2.75 8.31 -13.01
C ASN A 135 -2.78 9.70 -12.34
N LYS A 136 -1.97 10.66 -12.82
CA LYS A 136 -1.95 12.05 -12.36
C LYS A 136 -1.69 12.19 -10.85
N PHE A 137 -0.75 11.40 -10.33
CA PHE A 137 -0.31 11.47 -8.94
C PHE A 137 0.09 12.91 -8.58
N GLN A 138 -0.43 13.41 -7.46
CA GLN A 138 -0.30 14.83 -7.10
C GLN A 138 1.08 15.21 -6.55
N ASN A 139 1.87 14.24 -6.08
CA ASN A 139 3.16 14.46 -5.41
C ASN A 139 4.31 13.81 -6.18
N PRO A 140 4.60 14.23 -7.42
CA PRO A 140 5.56 13.54 -8.28
C PRO A 140 6.95 13.48 -7.65
N PHE A 141 7.60 12.32 -7.79
CA PHE A 141 8.99 12.15 -7.37
C PHE A 141 9.93 13.10 -8.14
N PRO A 142 11.06 13.51 -7.54
CA PRO A 142 12.11 14.24 -8.26
C PRO A 142 12.55 13.49 -9.52
N LYS A 143 12.98 14.23 -10.55
CA LYS A 143 13.44 13.66 -11.83
C LYS A 143 14.72 12.84 -11.70
N THR A 144 15.49 13.04 -10.64
CA THR A 144 16.75 12.35 -10.35
C THR A 144 16.63 11.54 -9.07
N GLY A 145 17.34 10.42 -9.00
CA GLY A 145 17.25 9.45 -7.91
C GLY A 145 16.30 8.30 -8.24
N MET A 146 16.30 7.28 -7.37
CA MET A 146 15.39 6.14 -7.46
C MET A 146 14.34 6.24 -6.36
N VAL A 147 13.14 5.73 -6.61
CA VAL A 147 12.19 5.41 -5.55
C VAL A 147 12.70 4.30 -4.64
#